data_AF-A0A2D4QHH1-F1
#
_entry.id   AF-A0A2D4QHH1-F1
#
_cell.length_a   1.000
_cell.length_b   1.000
_cell.length_c   1.000
_cell.angle_alpha   90.00
_cell.angle_beta   90.00
_cell.angle_gamma   90.00
#
_symmetry.space_group_name_H-M   'P 1'
#
loop_
_entity.id
_entity.type
_entity.pdbx_description
1 polymer ?
#
loop_
_entity_poly.entity_id
_entity_poly.type
_entity_poly.pdbx_seq_one_letter_code
_entity_poly.pdbx_strand_id
1 'polypeptide(L)'
;MALSLGASASGSILFDLAGVDQYGTGLNPIGSFESADPGAQIDSISLIDGVLETFSNTNTPNFADEAILAVQLADADGDSILYYFFPFPNQSAFGQFGPVNLTVDLLDAGYYIPEDGVVNAFAASVWDDGSGDPAGTWLGGVLAINLVPAPGVLAIFAGAAFTGRRRRRPRN
;
A
#
# COMPACT_ATOMS: atom_id res chain seq x y z
N MET A 1 14.68 -4.41 9.95
CA MET A 1 14.94 -4.48 8.50
C MET A 1 13.92 -5.47 7.94
N ALA A 2 12.74 -4.97 7.57
CA ALA A 2 11.67 -5.79 7.02
C ALA A 2 12.03 -6.21 5.58
N LEU A 3 11.87 -7.49 5.26
CA LEU A 3 12.07 -8.02 3.91
C LEU A 3 10.85 -7.66 3.05
N SER A 4 11.07 -7.00 1.91
CA SER A 4 10.06 -6.94 0.86
C SER A 4 9.92 -8.32 0.23
N LEU A 5 8.70 -8.86 0.17
CA LEU A 5 8.40 -10.07 -0.58
C LEU A 5 8.35 -9.71 -2.07
N GLY A 6 9.49 -9.82 -2.74
CA GLY A 6 9.61 -9.59 -4.18
C GLY A 6 8.93 -10.70 -5.00
N ALA A 7 7.69 -10.46 -5.42
CA ALA A 7 7.14 -10.90 -6.69
C ALA A 7 5.92 -10.04 -7.05
N SER A 8 6.09 -9.11 -8.00
CA SER A 8 4.96 -8.48 -8.69
C SER A 8 4.22 -9.56 -9.47
N ALA A 9 3.14 -10.09 -8.89
CA ALA A 9 2.04 -10.55 -9.71
C ALA A 9 1.48 -9.27 -10.34
N SER A 10 1.61 -9.14 -11.66
CA SER A 10 1.20 -7.96 -12.43
C SER A 10 -0.11 -7.39 -11.89
N GLY A 11 -0.04 -6.33 -11.08
CA GLY A 11 -1.21 -5.73 -10.43
C GLY A 11 -1.06 -5.24 -9.00
N SER A 12 -0.10 -5.70 -8.17
CA SER A 12 -0.01 -5.23 -6.77
C SER A 12 1.41 -5.10 -6.20
N ILE A 13 1.62 -4.08 -5.37
CA ILE A 13 2.81 -3.86 -4.53
C ILE A 13 2.45 -4.20 -3.08
N LEU A 14 3.27 -4.98 -2.39
CA LEU A 14 2.95 -5.49 -1.05
C LEU A 14 4.02 -5.10 -0.02
N PHE A 15 3.59 -4.63 1.13
CA PHE A 15 4.43 -4.36 2.30
C PHE A 15 3.94 -5.18 3.50
N ASP A 16 4.85 -5.92 4.11
CA ASP A 16 4.59 -6.64 5.37
C ASP A 16 4.65 -5.65 6.54
N LEU A 17 3.65 -5.72 7.41
CA LEU A 17 3.55 -4.86 8.59
C LEU A 17 4.07 -5.53 9.86
N ALA A 18 4.37 -6.83 9.85
CA ALA A 18 4.79 -7.53 11.06
C ALA A 18 6.08 -6.92 11.68
N GLY A 19 5.96 -6.45 12.92
CA GLY A 19 7.04 -5.81 13.68
C GLY A 19 7.33 -4.37 13.28
N VAL A 20 6.46 -3.72 12.52
CA VAL A 20 6.60 -2.28 12.22
C VAL A 20 6.10 -1.47 13.40
N ASP A 21 6.98 -0.71 14.01
CA ASP A 21 6.63 0.26 15.05
C ASP A 21 6.02 1.53 14.45
N GLN A 22 5.12 2.17 15.20
CA GLN A 22 4.62 3.51 14.89
C GLN A 22 4.96 4.47 16.02
N TYR A 23 5.37 5.68 15.67
CA TYR A 23 5.79 6.72 16.62
C TYR A 23 4.93 7.97 16.46
N GLY A 24 4.76 8.73 17.55
CA GLY A 24 4.11 10.04 17.50
C GLY A 24 4.96 11.16 16.89
N THR A 25 6.27 10.93 16.73
CA THR A 25 7.26 11.96 16.32
C THR A 25 7.71 11.86 14.86
N GLY A 26 6.90 11.27 13.99
CA GLY A 26 7.14 11.28 12.54
C GLY A 26 6.70 10.01 11.84
N LEU A 27 7.13 9.89 10.58
CA LEU A 27 6.85 8.74 9.72
C LEU A 27 7.94 7.68 9.91
N ASN A 28 7.57 6.51 10.40
CA ASN A 28 8.46 5.36 10.44
C ASN A 28 8.35 4.57 9.13
N PRO A 29 9.44 4.31 8.40
CA PRO A 29 9.38 3.53 7.17
C PRO A 29 8.93 2.08 7.43
N ILE A 30 7.89 1.65 6.73
CA ILE A 30 7.54 0.23 6.58
C ILE A 30 8.54 -0.40 5.60
N GLY A 31 8.72 0.25 4.45
CA GLY A 31 9.60 -0.23 3.39
C GLY A 31 9.53 0.61 2.12
N SER A 32 10.32 0.19 1.14
CA SER A 32 10.39 0.78 -0.19
C SER A 32 10.30 -0.32 -1.24
N PHE A 33 9.68 -0.02 -2.38
CA PHE A 33 9.53 -0.94 -3.49
C PHE A 33 9.80 -0.24 -4.82
N GLU A 34 10.66 -0.83 -5.64
CA GLU A 34 10.91 -0.39 -7.02
C GLU A 34 9.88 -1.02 -7.96
N SER A 35 8.92 -0.22 -8.42
CA SER A 35 7.92 -0.61 -9.41
C SER A 35 8.54 -0.71 -10.81
N ALA A 36 8.15 -1.74 -11.55
CA ALA A 36 8.47 -1.86 -12.97
C ALA A 36 7.59 -0.97 -13.86
N ASP A 37 6.57 -0.33 -13.30
CA ASP A 37 5.57 0.46 -14.01
C ASP A 37 5.46 1.90 -13.43
N PRO A 38 6.48 2.76 -13.57
CA PRO A 38 6.38 4.18 -13.21
C PRO A 38 5.21 4.86 -13.95
N GLY A 39 4.49 5.76 -13.27
CA GLY A 39 3.32 6.43 -13.83
C GLY A 39 2.09 5.54 -14.00
N ALA A 40 2.11 4.27 -13.56
CA ALA A 40 0.91 3.44 -13.56
C ALA A 40 -0.14 4.01 -12.60
N GLN A 41 -1.40 4.02 -13.04
CA GLN A 41 -2.52 4.45 -12.20
C GLN A 41 -2.76 3.45 -11.06
N ILE A 42 -3.05 3.98 -9.89
CA ILE A 42 -3.41 3.21 -8.71
C ILE A 42 -4.92 3.01 -8.71
N ASP A 43 -5.31 1.75 -8.56
CA ASP A 43 -6.71 1.33 -8.42
C ASP A 43 -7.17 1.47 -6.96
N SER A 44 -6.40 0.91 -6.03
CA SER A 44 -6.80 0.89 -4.63
C SER A 44 -5.62 0.68 -3.69
N ILE A 45 -5.79 1.07 -2.43
CA ILE A 45 -4.89 0.70 -1.33
C ILE A 45 -5.69 -0.18 -0.38
N SER A 46 -5.14 -1.33 -0.01
CA SER A 46 -5.79 -2.27 0.90
C SER A 46 -4.88 -2.61 2.08
N LEU A 47 -5.47 -2.67 3.26
CA LEU A 47 -4.90 -3.31 4.43
C LEU A 47 -5.58 -4.66 4.61
N ILE A 48 -4.78 -5.72 4.61
CA ILE A 48 -5.25 -7.10 4.71
C ILE A 48 -4.77 -7.69 6.03
N ASP A 49 -5.71 -8.20 6.83
CA ASP A 49 -5.45 -8.81 8.14
C ASP A 49 -4.55 -7.97 9.07
N GLY A 50 -4.72 -6.64 9.04
CA GLY A 50 -3.92 -5.72 9.85
C GLY A 50 -4.19 -5.89 11.34
N VAL A 51 -3.15 -6.13 12.13
CA VAL A 51 -3.23 -6.23 13.59
C VAL A 51 -2.27 -5.24 14.21
N LEU A 52 -2.78 -4.36 15.07
CA LEU A 52 -2.02 -3.33 15.77
C LEU A 52 -2.11 -3.55 17.28
N GLU A 53 -0.99 -3.45 17.99
CA GLU A 53 -0.95 -3.31 19.44
C GLU A 53 -0.49 -1.89 19.79
N THR A 54 -1.26 -1.19 20.62
CA THR A 54 -0.96 0.16 21.10
C THR A 54 -0.50 0.13 22.56
N PHE A 55 0.37 1.05 22.94
CA PHE A 55 1.02 1.08 24.24
C PHE A 55 0.58 2.29 25.08
N SER A 56 0.86 2.21 26.39
CA SER A 56 0.73 3.36 27.30
C SER A 56 2.07 3.58 28.00
N ASN A 57 2.94 4.36 27.38
CA ASN A 57 4.33 4.51 27.85
C ASN A 57 4.43 5.48 29.05
N THR A 58 3.56 6.49 29.10
CA THR A 58 3.59 7.55 30.13
C THR A 58 2.37 7.54 31.07
N ASN A 59 1.62 6.43 31.12
CA ASN A 59 0.25 6.35 31.67
C ASN A 59 -0.79 7.20 30.92
N THR A 60 -0.39 7.81 29.80
CA THR A 60 -1.30 8.32 28.77
C THR A 60 -1.43 7.21 27.72
N PRO A 61 -2.64 6.71 27.43
CA PRO A 61 -2.80 5.70 26.39
C PRO A 61 -2.58 6.30 25.01
N ASN A 62 -1.86 5.60 24.15
CA ASN A 62 -1.94 5.83 22.71
C ASN A 62 -3.16 5.06 22.18
N PHE A 63 -4.06 5.75 21.48
CA PHE A 63 -5.30 5.17 21.01
C PHE A 63 -5.16 4.60 19.59
N ALA A 64 -5.95 3.59 19.25
CA ALA A 64 -5.87 2.98 17.93
C ALA A 64 -6.31 3.91 16.80
N ASP A 65 -7.23 4.84 17.06
CA ASP A 65 -7.64 5.87 16.09
C ASP A 65 -6.55 6.91 15.79
N GLU A 66 -5.45 6.89 16.53
CA GLU A 66 -4.28 7.71 16.26
C GLU A 66 -3.33 7.09 15.24
N ALA A 67 -3.49 5.80 14.94
CA ALA A 67 -2.67 5.08 13.98
C ALA A 67 -2.91 5.54 12.54
N ILE A 68 -1.81 5.84 11.84
CA ILE A 68 -1.78 6.23 10.44
C ILE A 68 -0.92 5.24 9.66
N LEU A 69 -1.42 4.86 8.48
CA LEU A 69 -0.60 4.33 7.40
C LEU A 69 -0.53 5.38 6.29
N ALA A 70 0.66 5.52 5.70
CA ALA A 70 0.89 6.45 4.62
C ALA A 70 1.67 5.81 3.48
N VAL A 71 1.38 6.25 2.25
CA VAL A 71 2.06 5.77 1.04
C VAL A 71 2.43 6.97 0.17
N GLN A 72 3.69 7.01 -0.27
CA GLN A 72 4.16 8.01 -1.21
C GLN A 72 3.75 7.63 -2.63
N LEU A 73 2.97 8.50 -3.26
CA LEU A 73 2.42 8.37 -4.61
C LEU A 73 2.81 9.60 -5.44
N ALA A 74 2.32 9.66 -6.68
CA ALA A 74 2.32 10.86 -7.52
C ALA A 74 0.89 11.26 -7.90
N ASP A 75 0.68 12.56 -8.12
CA ASP A 75 -0.54 13.07 -8.74
C ASP A 75 -0.47 13.04 -10.28
N ALA A 76 -1.49 13.58 -10.95
CA ALA A 76 -1.58 13.59 -12.41
C ALA A 76 -0.51 14.43 -13.11
N ASP A 77 0.13 15.37 -12.40
CA ASP A 77 1.21 16.20 -12.92
C ASP A 77 2.59 15.57 -12.64
N GLY A 78 2.63 14.44 -11.93
CA GLY A 78 3.85 13.73 -11.55
C GLY A 78 4.45 14.21 -10.22
N ASP A 79 3.78 15.13 -9.52
CA ASP A 79 4.27 15.66 -8.25
C ASP A 79 4.09 14.63 -7.13
N SER A 80 5.11 14.49 -6.29
CA SER A 80 5.07 13.54 -5.19
C SER A 80 4.10 13.99 -4.10
N ILE A 81 3.24 13.07 -3.70
CA ILE A 81 2.25 13.26 -2.65
C ILE A 81 2.37 12.14 -1.62
N LEU A 82 1.93 12.42 -0.40
CA LEU A 82 1.84 11.41 0.66
C LEU A 82 0.36 11.19 0.97
N TYR A 83 -0.15 10.01 0.62
CA TYR A 83 -1.53 9.61 0.87
C TYR A 83 -1.63 8.98 2.26
N TYR A 84 -2.53 9.47 3.10
CA TYR A 84 -2.74 9.00 4.47
C TYR A 84 -4.09 8.33 4.63
N PHE A 85 -4.16 7.27 5.42
CA PHE A 85 -5.43 6.69 5.86
C PHE A 85 -5.34 6.16 7.29
N PHE A 86 -6.51 6.10 7.95
CA PHE A 86 -6.67 5.72 9.34
C PHE A 86 -7.33 4.34 9.41
N PRO A 87 -6.59 3.27 9.75
CA PRO A 87 -7.12 1.91 9.75
C PRO A 87 -8.20 1.63 10.81
N PHE A 88 -8.20 2.39 11.90
CA PHE A 88 -9.07 2.18 13.06
C PHE A 88 -9.89 3.45 13.40
N PRO A 89 -10.71 3.96 12.47
CA PRO A 89 -11.44 5.20 12.71
C PRO A 89 -12.40 5.05 13.89
N ASN A 90 -12.40 6.05 14.78
CA ASN A 90 -13.24 6.10 16.00
C ASN A 90 -12.97 5.00 17.05
N GLN A 91 -11.78 4.37 17.03
CA GLN A 91 -11.32 3.44 18.06
C GLN A 91 -10.51 4.17 19.14
N SER A 92 -11.20 4.92 19.99
CA SER A 92 -10.60 5.66 21.12
C SER A 92 -10.32 4.73 22.32
N ALA A 93 -9.61 3.64 22.07
CA ALA A 93 -9.18 2.64 23.05
C ALA A 93 -7.73 2.23 22.77
N PHE A 94 -7.07 1.63 23.77
CA PHE A 94 -5.70 1.11 23.65
C PHE A 94 -5.65 -0.40 23.90
N GLY A 95 -4.52 -1.03 23.56
CA GLY A 95 -4.33 -2.49 23.55
C GLY A 95 -4.25 -3.04 22.13
N GLN A 96 -4.70 -4.28 21.93
CA GLN A 96 -4.63 -4.97 20.64
C GLN A 96 -5.91 -4.81 19.81
N PHE A 97 -5.76 -4.48 18.53
CA PHE A 97 -6.82 -4.24 17.56
C PHE A 97 -6.61 -5.06 16.29
N GLY A 98 -7.72 -5.44 15.66
CA GLY A 98 -7.73 -6.25 14.44
C GLY A 98 -8.07 -7.73 14.67
N PRO A 99 -7.95 -8.57 13.63
CA PRO A 99 -7.54 -8.21 12.28
C PRO A 99 -8.53 -7.25 11.62
N VAL A 100 -8.02 -6.25 10.91
CA VAL A 100 -8.81 -5.33 10.09
C VAL A 100 -8.54 -5.58 8.61
N ASN A 101 -9.61 -5.57 7.83
CA ASN A 101 -9.56 -5.58 6.38
C ASN A 101 -10.19 -4.27 5.89
N LEU A 102 -9.41 -3.47 5.18
CA LEU A 102 -9.81 -2.15 4.68
C LEU A 102 -9.36 -2.04 3.23
N THR A 103 -10.22 -1.49 2.38
CA THR A 103 -9.85 -1.10 1.02
C THR A 103 -10.31 0.33 0.80
N VAL A 104 -9.40 1.15 0.32
CA VAL A 104 -9.63 2.50 -0.14
C VAL A 104 -9.61 2.47 -1.67
N ASP A 105 -10.74 2.81 -2.28
CA ASP A 105 -10.85 2.96 -3.73
C ASP A 105 -10.22 4.29 -4.15
N LEU A 106 -9.25 4.20 -5.05
CA LEU A 106 -8.49 5.32 -5.61
C LEU A 106 -8.62 5.38 -7.13
N LEU A 107 -9.47 4.52 -7.72
CA LEU A 107 -9.74 4.56 -9.14
C LEU A 107 -10.33 5.93 -9.49
N ASP A 108 -9.79 6.54 -10.54
CA ASP A 108 -10.13 7.91 -10.98
C ASP A 108 -9.81 9.04 -9.98
N ALA A 109 -9.14 8.76 -8.85
CA ALA A 109 -8.69 9.78 -7.90
C ALA A 109 -7.43 10.53 -8.37
N GLY A 110 -6.84 10.14 -9.50
CA GLY A 110 -5.67 10.79 -10.08
C GLY A 110 -4.35 10.47 -9.36
N TYR A 111 -4.24 9.25 -8.79
CA TYR A 111 -3.04 8.79 -8.12
C TYR A 111 -2.27 7.76 -8.95
N TYR A 112 -0.95 7.91 -8.96
CA TYR A 112 -0.04 7.15 -9.81
C TYR A 112 1.20 6.71 -9.04
N ILE A 113 1.91 5.74 -9.60
CA ILE A 113 3.27 5.41 -9.18
C ILE A 113 4.21 6.57 -9.51
N PRO A 114 5.07 7.01 -8.57
CA PRO A 114 6.06 8.06 -8.82
C PRO A 114 6.90 7.83 -10.08
N GLU A 115 7.35 8.92 -10.72
CA GLU A 115 8.11 8.84 -11.98
C GLU A 115 9.47 8.14 -11.83
N ASP A 116 10.07 8.18 -10.64
CA ASP A 116 11.28 7.42 -10.31
C ASP A 116 11.01 5.93 -10.09
N GLY A 117 9.74 5.52 -10.09
CA GLY A 117 9.28 4.15 -9.88
C GLY A 117 9.34 3.69 -8.42
N VAL A 118 9.72 4.54 -7.47
CA VAL A 118 9.93 4.13 -6.07
C VAL A 118 8.71 4.46 -5.23
N VAL A 119 8.10 3.43 -4.65
CA VAL A 119 6.98 3.57 -3.72
C VAL A 119 7.45 3.33 -2.30
N ASN A 120 7.25 4.33 -1.44
CA ASN A 120 7.57 4.24 -0.02
C ASN A 120 6.30 4.15 0.82
N ALA A 121 6.30 3.29 1.82
CA ALA A 121 5.22 3.14 2.78
C ALA A 121 5.70 3.46 4.20
N PHE A 122 4.83 4.05 5.00
CA PHE A 122 5.13 4.51 6.36
C PHE A 122 4.02 4.20 7.35
N ALA A 123 4.39 4.04 8.61
CA ALA A 123 3.49 3.98 9.76
C ALA A 123 3.78 5.14 10.72
N ALA A 124 2.76 5.69 11.35
CA ALA A 124 2.89 6.77 12.32
C ALA A 124 1.72 6.78 13.31
N SER A 125 1.87 7.53 14.40
CA SER A 125 0.78 7.96 15.27
C SER A 125 0.60 9.47 15.13
N VAL A 126 -0.64 9.97 15.16
CA VAL A 126 -0.91 11.42 15.20
C VAL A 126 -0.61 12.04 16.56
N TRP A 127 -0.50 11.23 17.61
CA TRP A 127 -0.24 11.69 18.96
C TRP A 127 1.13 11.24 19.44
N ASP A 128 1.86 12.19 20.02
CA ASP A 128 3.11 11.97 20.72
C ASP A 128 2.85 12.04 22.23
N ASP A 129 3.02 10.91 22.92
CA ASP A 129 2.90 10.82 24.36
C ASP A 129 4.13 11.36 25.12
N GLY A 130 5.15 11.85 24.39
CA GLY A 130 6.37 12.45 24.92
C GLY A 130 7.39 11.46 25.46
N SER A 131 7.16 10.15 25.32
CA SER A 131 8.10 9.12 25.77
C SER A 131 9.33 8.98 24.86
N GLY A 132 9.16 9.22 23.56
CA GLY A 132 10.14 8.84 22.54
C GLY A 132 10.15 7.33 22.21
N ASP A 133 9.31 6.54 22.88
CA ASP A 133 9.07 5.13 22.60
C ASP A 133 7.97 4.97 21.53
N PRO A 134 7.84 3.80 20.88
CA PRO A 134 6.74 3.53 19.96
C PRO A 134 5.38 3.76 20.64
N ALA A 135 4.44 4.39 19.92
CA ALA A 135 3.04 4.48 20.31
C ALA A 135 2.32 3.13 20.15
N GLY A 136 2.84 2.26 19.27
CA GLY A 136 2.36 0.91 19.05
C GLY A 136 3.23 0.14 18.07
N THR A 137 2.91 -1.13 17.87
CA THR A 137 3.58 -2.00 16.90
C THR A 137 2.55 -2.81 16.12
N TRP A 138 2.76 -2.93 14.82
CA TRP A 138 1.96 -3.79 13.96
C TRP A 138 2.39 -5.25 14.18
N LEU A 139 1.48 -6.08 14.69
CA LEU A 139 1.75 -7.50 14.94
C LEU A 139 1.68 -8.34 13.65
N GLY A 140 1.03 -7.82 12.61
CA GLY A 140 0.93 -8.46 11.31
C GLY A 140 -0.02 -7.72 10.37
N GLY A 141 -0.12 -8.28 9.17
CA GLY A 141 -0.95 -7.77 8.09
C GLY A 141 -0.12 -7.34 6.88
N VAL A 142 -0.81 -7.08 5.77
CA VAL A 142 -0.20 -6.66 4.51
C VAL A 142 -0.84 -5.37 4.05
N LEU A 143 -0.01 -4.37 3.76
CA LEU A 143 -0.41 -3.19 3.01
C LEU A 143 -0.19 -3.47 1.52
N ALA A 144 -1.27 -3.49 0.75
CA ALA A 144 -1.27 -3.73 -0.68
C ALA A 144 -1.65 -2.45 -1.45
N ILE A 145 -0.91 -2.13 -2.49
CA ILE A 145 -1.23 -1.06 -3.44
C ILE A 145 -1.51 -1.74 -4.77
N ASN A 146 -2.75 -1.64 -5.24
CA ASN A 146 -3.20 -2.28 -6.46
C ASN A 146 -3.14 -1.29 -7.61
N LEU A 147 -2.66 -1.76 -8.76
CA LEU A 147 -2.46 -0.99 -9.97
C LEU A 147 -3.54 -1.33 -10.98
N VAL A 148 -3.96 -0.34 -11.76
CA VAL A 148 -4.79 -0.57 -12.94
C VAL A 148 -3.98 -1.38 -13.95
N PRO A 149 -4.47 -2.53 -14.44
CA PRO A 149 -3.73 -3.31 -15.43
C PRO A 149 -3.45 -2.50 -16.70
N ALA A 150 -2.20 -2.52 -17.17
CA ALA A 150 -1.83 -1.83 -18.40
C ALA A 150 -2.69 -2.33 -19.58
N PRO A 151 -3.31 -1.44 -20.39
CA PRO A 151 -4.18 -1.82 -21.51
C PRO A 151 -3.52 -2.77 -22.54
N GLY A 152 -2.19 -2.81 -22.60
CA GLY A 152 -1.41 -3.59 -23.57
C GLY A 152 -1.39 -5.10 -23.34
N VAL A 153 -1.64 -5.61 -22.12
CA VAL A 153 -1.53 -7.04 -21.82
C VAL A 153 -2.66 -7.85 -22.46
N LEU A 154 -3.86 -7.28 -22.58
CA LEU A 154 -5.00 -7.92 -23.25
C LEU A 154 -4.84 -7.96 -24.79
N ALA A 155 -4.18 -6.97 -25.37
CA ALA A 155 -4.01 -6.88 -26.83
C ALA A 155 -3.05 -7.95 -27.40
N ILE A 156 -2.04 -8.39 -26.63
CA ILE A 156 -1.06 -9.39 -27.08
C ILE A 156 -1.68 -10.78 -27.17
N PHE A 157 -2.56 -11.16 -26.23
CA PHE A 157 -3.29 -12.43 -26.30
C PHE A 157 -4.33 -12.45 -27.43
N ALA A 158 -4.99 -11.31 -27.71
CA ALA A 158 -5.90 -11.19 -28.84
C ALA A 158 -5.19 -11.26 -30.21
N GLY A 159 -4.01 -10.64 -30.34
CA GLY A 159 -3.21 -10.66 -31.57
C GLY A 159 -2.60 -12.03 -31.91
N ALA A 160 -2.20 -12.81 -30.89
CA ALA A 160 -1.66 -14.15 -31.08
C ALA A 160 -2.71 -15.16 -31.58
N ALA A 161 -4.00 -14.98 -31.23
CA ALA A 161 -5.08 -15.86 -31.68
C ALA A 161 -5.45 -15.64 -33.16
N PHE A 162 -5.26 -14.44 -33.71
CA PHE A 162 -5.70 -14.11 -35.08
C PHE A 162 -4.66 -14.35 -36.18
N THR A 163 -3.37 -14.53 -35.84
CA THR A 163 -2.32 -14.79 -36.84
C THR A 163 -2.20 -16.27 -37.24
N GLY A 164 -2.87 -17.18 -36.53
CA GLY A 164 -2.85 -18.63 -36.80
C GLY A 164 -3.74 -19.11 -37.95
N ARG A 165 -4.65 -18.28 -38.49
CA ARG A 165 -5.59 -18.71 -39.54
C ARG A 165 -4.97 -18.57 -40.95
N ARG A 166 -3.96 -19.41 -41.19
CA ARG A 166 -3.32 -19.63 -42.50
C ARG A 166 -4.38 -19.94 -43.56
N ARG A 167 -4.60 -19.01 -44.51
CA ARG A 167 -5.47 -19.20 -45.69
C ARG A 167 -4.94 -20.37 -46.53
N ARG A 168 -5.53 -21.55 -46.41
CA ARG A 168 -5.37 -22.62 -47.42
C ARG A 168 -6.14 -22.20 -48.67
N ARG A 169 -5.41 -21.81 -49.72
CA ARG A 169 -5.95 -21.70 -51.09
C ARG A 169 -6.34 -23.10 -51.58
N PRO A 170 -7.57 -23.34 -52.04
CA PRO A 170 -7.88 -24.54 -52.81
C PRO A 170 -7.22 -24.42 -54.19
N ARG A 171 -6.60 -25.50 -54.63
CA ARG A 171 -6.07 -25.68 -55.99
C ARG A 171 -7.12 -26.47 -56.79
N ASN A 172 -7.32 -25.98 -58.02
CA ASN A 172 -8.10 -26.52 -59.14
C ASN A 172 -9.60 -26.23 -59.12
#